data_AF-A0A2E5HJ46-F1
#
_entry.id   AF-A0A2E5HJ46-F1
#
_cell.length_a   1.000
_cell.length_b   1.000
_cell.length_c   1.000
_cell.angle_alpha   90.00
_cell.angle_beta   90.00
_cell.angle_gamma   90.00
#
_symmetry.space_group_name_H-M   'P 1'
#
loop_
_entity.id
_entity.type
_entity.pdbx_description
1 polymer ?
#
loop_
_entity_poly.entity_id
_entity_poly.type
_entity_poly.pdbx_seq_one_letter_code
_entity_poly.pdbx_strand_id
1 'polypeptide(L)'
;MPPRASTTRVVTLALMWAALASCQTARDRGATDDVTYDEEIGPLLEARCGACHGEEVAEAGYRVGSYLEVLGCVPDGEAALDVDAPGGPPLLAVLERESHAGLLSAAERTLLERWIASGSPARVGFVHPPGISDPRSPQWHGRLASELRYRRMLDRTRDDGCGRCHAGVPVEAPDDFRPVEGATDCRDCHTEPAGVLACGTCHGAGDDPLPPRDPCFFPDGPLPGAHDAHLQAGHDCATCHPEPGEEVLSGPHADGLVHVTLPEEPGWATPSFDRAASACVGACHSVTAVSWTQTGPLGCDGCHGAPPPDHPPGPCTDCHRDVESDGTGLLAGAPHLNGRVDLGDGSGRCGTCHGDGDQDPWPTSGVHLAHRAPSSSAPVPCEACHDVPSVVNAPGHIDDTTPGAEVAFSGIAVTEGDAPSYADGACSDTACHAREGAQEPTPRWEAPETPLDCESCHGAPPPPPHTEWMDCQARLCHGGEVAREMNELRITPSGRALHVNGVVNAGSR
;
A
#
# COMPACT_ATOMS: atom_id res chain seq x y z
N MET A 1 -98.13 33.74 6.58
CA MET A 1 -96.96 34.65 6.68
C MET A 1 -95.73 33.78 6.72
N PRO A 2 -94.65 33.99 5.93
CA PRO A 2 -94.28 35.13 5.07
C PRO A 2 -94.07 34.67 3.59
N PRO A 3 -93.17 35.21 2.73
CA PRO A 3 -93.57 35.86 1.48
C PRO A 3 -93.09 35.20 0.16
N ARG A 4 -93.54 35.85 -0.91
CA ARG A 4 -93.43 35.67 -2.37
C ARG A 4 -92.01 35.63 -2.97
N ALA A 5 -92.01 35.07 -4.19
CA ALA A 5 -91.25 35.45 -5.40
C ALA A 5 -89.77 34.99 -5.44
N SER A 6 -89.19 34.57 -6.57
CA SER A 6 -89.63 34.56 -7.97
C SER A 6 -88.72 33.62 -8.78
N THR A 7 -89.33 32.94 -9.76
CA THR A 7 -88.86 32.68 -11.15
C THR A 7 -87.35 32.78 -11.45
N THR A 8 -86.75 31.90 -12.25
CA THR A 8 -86.89 31.96 -13.73
C THR A 8 -86.16 30.81 -14.43
N ARG A 9 -86.93 30.12 -15.29
CA ARG A 9 -86.65 29.55 -16.63
C ARG A 9 -85.29 28.91 -16.94
N VAL A 10 -85.39 27.60 -17.14
CA VAL A 10 -84.63 26.76 -18.07
C VAL A 10 -84.90 27.17 -19.51
N VAL A 11 -83.89 27.60 -20.28
CA VAL A 11 -83.67 27.29 -21.71
C VAL A 11 -82.22 27.64 -22.07
N THR A 12 -81.36 26.64 -22.32
CA THR A 12 -80.56 26.50 -23.56
C THR A 12 -79.62 25.30 -23.41
N LEU A 13 -79.96 24.22 -24.11
CA LEU A 13 -79.19 22.99 -24.23
C LEU A 13 -78.58 23.02 -25.65
N ALA A 14 -77.42 23.66 -25.84
CA ALA A 14 -76.78 23.72 -27.17
C ALA A 14 -75.28 24.10 -27.17
N LEU A 15 -74.52 23.89 -26.08
CA LEU A 15 -73.12 24.34 -26.00
C LEU A 15 -72.14 23.35 -25.35
N MET A 16 -72.47 22.05 -25.33
CA MET A 16 -71.66 21.04 -24.64
C MET A 16 -71.17 19.88 -25.52
N TRP A 17 -71.12 20.08 -26.84
CA TRP A 17 -70.60 19.09 -27.80
C TRP A 17 -69.48 19.63 -28.71
N ALA A 18 -68.93 20.81 -28.40
CA ALA A 18 -67.77 21.38 -29.11
C ALA A 18 -66.48 21.43 -28.26
N ALA A 19 -66.53 20.98 -27.00
CA ALA A 19 -65.39 21.04 -26.07
C ALA A 19 -64.61 19.71 -25.92
N LEU A 20 -65.02 18.64 -26.60
CA LEU A 20 -64.37 17.32 -26.50
C LEU A 20 -63.60 16.90 -27.76
N ALA A 21 -63.50 17.77 -28.77
CA ALA A 21 -62.74 17.52 -30.00
C ALA A 21 -61.41 18.31 -30.11
N SER A 22 -61.06 19.13 -29.10
CA SER A 22 -59.84 19.97 -29.11
C SER A 22 -58.70 19.45 -28.23
N CYS A 23 -58.67 18.16 -27.89
CA CYS A 23 -57.56 17.55 -27.14
C CYS A 23 -56.88 16.38 -27.87
N GLN A 24 -56.98 16.33 -29.20
CA GLN A 24 -56.18 15.43 -30.05
C GLN A 24 -55.55 16.13 -31.25
N THR A 25 -55.24 17.43 -31.15
CA THR A 25 -54.10 17.91 -31.94
C THR A 25 -52.88 17.26 -31.30
N ALA A 26 -52.42 16.16 -31.91
CA ALA A 26 -51.02 15.83 -31.93
C ALA A 26 -50.29 17.17 -32.06
N ARG A 27 -49.58 17.57 -31.00
CA ARG A 27 -48.62 18.66 -31.14
C ARG A 27 -47.71 18.17 -32.24
N ASP A 28 -47.84 18.75 -33.43
CA ASP A 28 -46.81 18.68 -34.44
C ASP A 28 -45.53 19.05 -33.70
N ARG A 29 -44.70 18.01 -33.48
CA ARG A 29 -43.39 18.13 -32.87
C ARG A 29 -42.65 19.08 -33.80
N GLY A 30 -42.49 20.33 -33.37
CA GLY A 30 -41.41 21.14 -33.90
C GLY A 30 -40.16 20.37 -33.56
N ALA A 31 -39.57 19.72 -34.56
CA ALA A 31 -38.20 19.24 -34.48
C ALA A 31 -37.38 20.46 -34.07
N THR A 32 -36.88 20.47 -32.85
CA THR A 32 -35.81 21.38 -32.50
C THR A 32 -34.64 20.98 -33.40
N ASP A 33 -34.08 21.93 -34.16
CA ASP A 33 -32.86 21.75 -34.99
C ASP A 33 -31.60 21.44 -34.14
N ASP A 34 -31.79 20.99 -32.90
CA ASP A 34 -30.77 20.79 -31.89
C ASP A 34 -30.17 19.40 -32.08
N VAL A 35 -28.90 19.38 -32.45
CA VAL A 35 -28.10 18.16 -32.56
C VAL A 35 -27.82 17.63 -31.16
N THR A 36 -28.00 16.34 -30.92
CA THR A 36 -27.81 15.70 -29.61
C THR A 36 -26.89 14.48 -29.69
N TYR A 37 -26.37 14.05 -28.54
CA TYR A 37 -25.59 12.82 -28.48
C TYR A 37 -26.42 11.59 -28.85
N ASP A 38 -27.57 11.41 -28.22
CA ASP A 38 -28.36 10.18 -28.37
C ASP A 38 -28.91 9.99 -29.80
N GLU A 39 -29.33 11.07 -30.47
CA GLU A 39 -29.98 10.97 -31.77
C GLU A 39 -28.97 10.97 -32.94
N GLU A 40 -27.92 11.80 -32.88
CA GLU A 40 -27.01 12.00 -34.01
C GLU A 40 -25.55 11.68 -33.74
N ILE A 41 -24.98 12.16 -32.64
CA ILE A 41 -23.51 12.17 -32.46
C ILE A 41 -22.98 10.84 -31.96
N GLY A 42 -23.65 10.17 -31.02
CA GLY A 42 -23.26 8.85 -30.54
C GLY A 42 -23.14 7.82 -31.67
N PRO A 43 -24.18 7.63 -32.50
CA PRO A 43 -24.10 6.75 -33.67
C PRO A 43 -23.01 7.13 -34.67
N LEU A 44 -22.76 8.44 -34.86
CA LEU A 44 -21.70 8.92 -35.73
C LEU A 44 -20.31 8.56 -35.18
N LEU A 45 -20.05 8.81 -33.90
CA LEU A 45 -18.76 8.53 -33.27
C LEU A 45 -18.49 7.03 -33.20
N GLU A 46 -19.49 6.21 -32.89
CA GLU A 46 -19.35 4.76 -32.91
C GLU A 46 -18.99 4.27 -34.32
N ALA A 47 -19.72 4.74 -35.35
CA ALA A 47 -19.50 4.30 -36.73
C ALA A 47 -18.14 4.74 -37.32
N ARG A 48 -17.60 5.88 -36.86
CA ARG A 48 -16.40 6.50 -37.46
C ARG A 48 -15.14 6.32 -36.61
N CYS A 49 -15.29 6.16 -35.30
CA CYS A 49 -14.20 6.17 -34.33
C CYS A 49 -14.18 4.88 -33.48
N GLY A 50 -15.33 4.22 -33.27
CA GLY A 50 -15.48 3.07 -32.34
C GLY A 50 -14.58 1.86 -32.65
N ALA A 51 -14.11 1.70 -33.90
CA ALA A 51 -13.16 0.65 -34.24
C ALA A 51 -11.80 0.78 -33.51
N CYS A 52 -11.39 2.00 -33.17
CA CYS A 52 -10.14 2.30 -32.46
C CYS A 52 -10.37 2.90 -31.07
N HIS A 53 -11.55 3.49 -30.83
CA HIS A 53 -11.91 4.19 -29.59
C HIS A 53 -13.21 3.65 -28.97
N GLY A 54 -13.56 2.39 -29.21
CA GLY A 54 -14.78 1.75 -28.70
C GLY A 54 -14.61 1.11 -27.32
N GLU A 55 -15.55 0.23 -26.98
CA GLU A 55 -15.58 -0.47 -25.68
C GLU A 55 -14.35 -1.37 -25.45
N GLU A 56 -13.88 -2.07 -26.49
CA GLU A 56 -12.76 -3.01 -26.39
C GLU A 56 -11.40 -2.35 -26.64
N VAL A 57 -11.37 -1.23 -27.38
CA VAL A 57 -10.15 -0.59 -27.85
C VAL A 57 -10.17 0.89 -27.47
N ALA A 58 -9.20 1.31 -26.67
CA ALA A 58 -8.99 2.71 -26.31
C ALA A 58 -7.63 3.16 -26.83
N GLU A 59 -7.50 3.37 -28.15
CA GLU A 59 -6.24 3.87 -28.70
C GLU A 59 -5.86 5.20 -28.05
N ALA A 60 -4.59 5.30 -27.69
CA ALA A 60 -4.04 6.37 -26.87
C ALA A 60 -4.72 6.58 -25.50
N GLY A 61 -5.66 5.74 -25.07
CA GLY A 61 -6.38 5.89 -23.80
C GLY A 61 -7.65 6.74 -23.87
N TYR A 62 -8.17 7.01 -25.08
CA TYR A 62 -9.45 7.74 -25.26
C TYR A 62 -10.53 6.83 -25.85
N ARG A 63 -11.79 7.02 -25.42
CA ARG A 63 -12.96 6.22 -25.83
C ARG A 63 -14.15 7.10 -26.24
N VAL A 64 -15.04 6.55 -27.04
CA VAL A 64 -16.26 7.21 -27.54
C VAL A 64 -17.55 6.39 -27.35
N GLY A 65 -17.47 5.27 -26.65
CA GLY A 65 -18.56 4.30 -26.51
C GLY A 65 -19.75 4.79 -25.68
N SER A 66 -19.54 5.84 -24.88
CA SER A 66 -20.61 6.52 -24.13
C SER A 66 -20.47 8.04 -24.14
N TYR A 67 -21.55 8.72 -23.76
CA TYR A 67 -21.56 10.19 -23.66
C TYR A 67 -20.45 10.70 -22.74
N LEU A 68 -20.28 10.09 -21.56
CA LEU A 68 -19.27 10.51 -20.59
C LEU A 68 -17.84 10.27 -21.08
N GLU A 69 -17.58 9.14 -21.75
CA GLU A 69 -16.27 8.88 -22.36
C GLU A 69 -15.90 9.96 -23.39
N VAL A 70 -16.88 10.38 -24.22
CA VAL A 70 -16.66 11.44 -25.21
C VAL A 70 -16.38 12.79 -24.54
N LEU A 71 -17.05 13.10 -23.42
CA LEU A 71 -16.81 14.33 -22.67
C LEU A 71 -15.48 14.34 -21.90
N GLY A 72 -14.91 13.16 -21.66
CA GLY A 72 -13.70 12.96 -20.87
C GLY A 72 -12.45 13.59 -21.48
N CYS A 73 -11.34 13.43 -20.78
CA CYS A 73 -10.09 14.08 -21.13
C CYS A 73 -9.32 13.24 -22.13
N VAL A 74 -8.67 13.92 -23.07
CA VAL A 74 -7.64 13.29 -23.88
C VAL A 74 -6.42 12.99 -22.99
N PRO A 75 -5.47 12.16 -23.44
CA PRO A 75 -4.36 11.67 -22.60
C PRO A 75 -3.48 12.76 -21.99
N ASP A 76 -3.46 13.96 -22.59
CA ASP A 76 -2.74 15.12 -22.08
C ASP A 76 -3.47 15.85 -20.94
N GLY A 77 -4.63 15.35 -20.49
CA GLY A 77 -5.44 15.87 -19.39
C GLY A 77 -6.44 16.97 -19.78
N GLU A 78 -6.44 17.40 -21.03
CA GLU A 78 -7.38 18.40 -21.56
C GLU A 78 -8.74 17.77 -21.89
N ALA A 79 -9.85 18.44 -21.56
CA ALA A 79 -11.18 17.94 -21.89
C ALA A 79 -11.37 17.90 -23.43
N ALA A 80 -11.84 16.76 -23.96
CA ALA A 80 -11.84 16.51 -25.41
C ALA A 80 -12.67 17.51 -26.23
N LEU A 81 -13.69 18.12 -25.59
CA LEU A 81 -14.61 19.08 -26.22
C LEU A 81 -14.38 20.53 -25.76
N ASP A 82 -13.27 20.83 -25.08
CA ASP A 82 -13.01 22.19 -24.59
C ASP A 82 -12.83 23.18 -25.75
N VAL A 83 -13.80 24.07 -25.91
CA VAL A 83 -13.79 25.10 -26.96
C VAL A 83 -12.78 26.21 -26.71
N ASP A 84 -12.34 26.37 -25.47
CA ASP A 84 -11.39 27.39 -25.05
C ASP A 84 -9.93 26.87 -25.06
N ALA A 85 -9.73 25.58 -25.33
CA ALA A 85 -8.41 24.97 -25.42
C ALA A 85 -7.52 25.61 -26.51
N PRO A 86 -6.19 25.64 -26.33
CA PRO A 86 -5.27 26.16 -27.33
C PRO A 86 -5.34 25.37 -28.66
N GLY A 87 -5.93 25.99 -29.69
CA GLY A 87 -6.17 25.33 -30.98
C GLY A 87 -7.61 24.84 -31.18
N GLY A 88 -8.50 25.09 -30.22
CA GLY A 88 -9.88 24.63 -30.21
C GLY A 88 -10.03 23.23 -29.61
N PRO A 89 -11.24 22.64 -29.70
CA PRO A 89 -11.54 21.34 -29.12
C PRO A 89 -10.55 20.26 -29.55
N PRO A 90 -9.90 19.53 -28.62
CA PRO A 90 -8.98 18.44 -28.97
C PRO A 90 -9.58 17.42 -29.93
N LEU A 91 -10.87 17.09 -29.78
CA LEU A 91 -11.59 16.17 -30.67
C LEU A 91 -11.70 16.69 -32.11
N LEU A 92 -11.74 18.01 -32.33
CA LEU A 92 -11.73 18.59 -33.68
C LEU A 92 -10.30 18.72 -34.20
N ALA A 93 -9.35 19.10 -33.34
CA ALA A 93 -7.95 19.26 -33.70
C ALA A 93 -7.32 17.94 -34.17
N VAL A 94 -7.68 16.81 -33.56
CA VAL A 94 -7.14 15.49 -33.94
C VAL A 94 -7.51 15.09 -35.38
N LEU A 95 -8.66 15.56 -35.90
CA LEU A 95 -9.13 15.25 -37.25
C LEU A 95 -8.26 15.87 -38.36
N GLU A 96 -7.43 16.86 -38.03
CA GLU A 96 -6.46 17.46 -38.97
C GLU A 96 -5.18 16.63 -39.12
N ARG A 97 -4.97 15.62 -38.26
CA ARG A 97 -3.81 14.74 -38.35
C ARG A 97 -3.99 13.80 -39.54
N GLU A 98 -2.89 13.47 -40.21
CA GLU A 98 -2.89 12.55 -41.36
C GLU A 98 -3.54 11.19 -41.03
N SER A 99 -3.38 10.70 -39.79
CA SER A 99 -3.99 9.44 -39.35
C SER A 99 -5.52 9.48 -39.24
N HIS A 100 -6.14 10.66 -39.16
CA HIS A 100 -7.59 10.86 -39.03
C HIS A 100 -8.20 11.58 -40.24
N ALA A 101 -7.36 11.98 -41.19
CA ALA A 101 -7.78 12.72 -42.37
C ALA A 101 -8.80 11.92 -43.19
N GLY A 102 -9.98 12.50 -43.40
CA GLY A 102 -11.04 11.91 -44.22
C GLY A 102 -11.92 10.86 -43.52
N LEU A 103 -11.78 10.67 -42.20
CA LEU A 103 -12.68 9.79 -41.43
C LEU A 103 -14.13 10.32 -41.41
N LEU A 104 -14.30 11.64 -41.44
CA LEU A 104 -15.61 12.30 -41.55
C LEU A 104 -15.80 12.94 -42.92
N SER A 105 -17.01 12.82 -43.46
CA SER A 105 -17.46 13.69 -44.54
C SER A 105 -17.62 15.14 -44.06
N ALA A 106 -17.67 16.08 -45.00
CA ALA A 106 -17.88 17.50 -44.66
C ALA A 106 -19.18 17.73 -43.87
N ALA A 107 -20.25 16.99 -44.17
CA ALA A 107 -21.53 17.12 -43.46
C ALA A 107 -21.46 16.57 -42.03
N GLU A 108 -20.82 15.41 -41.84
CA GLU A 108 -20.62 14.82 -40.50
C GLU A 108 -19.72 15.69 -39.62
N ARG A 109 -18.69 16.29 -40.21
CA ARG A 109 -17.84 17.26 -39.50
C ARG A 109 -18.64 18.48 -39.06
N THR A 110 -19.44 19.07 -39.94
CA THR A 110 -20.31 20.21 -39.57
C THR A 110 -21.32 19.82 -38.48
N LEU A 111 -21.81 18.58 -38.47
CA LEU A 111 -22.71 18.08 -37.43
C LEU A 111 -22.01 18.05 -36.07
N LEU A 112 -20.79 17.49 -36.02
CA LEU A 112 -19.97 17.43 -34.81
C LEU A 112 -19.61 18.84 -34.30
N GLU A 113 -19.16 19.73 -35.18
CA GLU A 113 -18.83 21.12 -34.84
C GLU A 113 -20.04 21.86 -34.25
N ARG A 114 -21.24 21.68 -34.82
CA ARG A 114 -22.48 22.30 -34.31
C ARG A 114 -22.84 21.79 -32.92
N TRP A 115 -22.69 20.48 -32.68
CA TRP A 115 -22.98 19.89 -31.37
C TRP A 115 -22.00 20.36 -30.29
N ILE A 116 -20.70 20.45 -30.61
CA ILE A 116 -19.71 20.97 -29.68
C ILE A 116 -20.03 22.44 -29.34
N ALA A 117 -20.30 23.25 -30.36
CA ALA A 117 -20.62 24.67 -30.19
C ALA A 117 -21.93 24.92 -29.40
N SER A 118 -22.86 23.96 -29.37
CA SER A 118 -24.11 24.06 -28.59
C SER A 118 -23.96 23.60 -27.13
N GLY A 119 -22.73 23.32 -26.68
CA GLY A 119 -22.47 22.81 -25.33
C GLY A 119 -22.67 21.30 -25.20
N SER A 120 -22.65 20.57 -26.31
CA SER A 120 -22.63 19.10 -26.35
C SER A 120 -23.79 18.43 -25.59
N PRO A 121 -25.06 18.82 -25.83
CA PRO A 121 -26.19 18.24 -25.10
C PRO A 121 -26.33 16.74 -25.37
N ALA A 122 -26.54 15.96 -24.32
CA ALA A 122 -26.84 14.54 -24.47
C ALA A 122 -28.18 14.33 -25.20
N ARG A 123 -29.18 15.14 -24.86
CA ARG A 123 -30.59 15.00 -25.26
C ARG A 123 -31.25 16.38 -25.35
N VAL A 124 -32.39 16.47 -26.03
CA VAL A 124 -33.19 17.70 -26.08
C VAL A 124 -33.78 18.00 -24.69
N GLY A 125 -33.55 19.20 -24.18
CA GLY A 125 -34.10 19.63 -22.89
C GLY A 125 -35.62 19.86 -22.96
N PHE A 126 -36.40 19.11 -22.18
CA PHE A 126 -37.85 19.30 -22.08
C PHE A 126 -38.30 19.70 -20.67
N VAL A 127 -38.05 18.83 -19.68
CA VAL A 127 -38.32 19.09 -18.25
C VAL A 127 -37.12 19.75 -17.57
N HIS A 128 -35.94 19.34 -18.00
CA HIS A 128 -34.66 19.76 -17.46
C HIS A 128 -33.85 20.51 -18.52
N PRO A 129 -32.92 21.37 -18.09
CA PRO A 129 -32.02 22.01 -19.02
C PRO A 129 -31.13 20.99 -19.75
N PRO A 130 -30.65 21.30 -20.97
CA PRO A 130 -29.83 20.37 -21.76
C PRO A 130 -28.53 19.93 -21.06
N GLY A 131 -27.96 20.78 -20.20
CA GLY A 131 -26.72 20.50 -19.46
C GLY A 131 -26.88 19.60 -18.24
N ILE A 132 -28.07 19.04 -17.98
CA ILE A 132 -28.31 18.23 -16.77
C ILE A 132 -27.44 16.96 -16.70
N SER A 133 -27.03 16.42 -17.86
CA SER A 133 -26.23 15.20 -17.96
C SER A 133 -24.73 15.46 -18.07
N ASP A 134 -24.28 16.71 -18.26
CA ASP A 134 -22.86 17.04 -18.44
C ASP A 134 -22.23 17.43 -17.08
N PRO A 135 -21.28 16.64 -16.53
CA PRO A 135 -20.62 16.93 -15.25
C PRO A 135 -19.90 18.29 -15.19
N ARG A 136 -19.48 18.82 -16.35
CA ARG A 136 -18.79 20.11 -16.48
C ARG A 136 -19.77 21.28 -16.43
N SER A 137 -21.05 21.02 -16.66
CA SER A 137 -22.08 22.05 -16.70
C SER A 137 -22.45 22.53 -15.29
N PRO A 138 -22.70 23.85 -15.09
CA PRO A 138 -23.31 24.33 -13.85
C PRO A 138 -24.73 23.80 -13.63
N GLN A 139 -25.36 23.21 -14.65
CA GLN A 139 -26.72 22.66 -14.61
C GLN A 139 -26.73 21.15 -14.31
N TRP A 140 -25.56 20.53 -14.10
CA TRP A 140 -25.42 19.11 -13.85
C TRP A 140 -26.26 18.62 -12.66
N HIS A 141 -26.95 17.50 -12.81
CA HIS A 141 -27.80 16.95 -11.76
C HIS A 141 -27.03 16.58 -10.49
N GLY A 142 -25.76 16.17 -10.58
CA GLY A 142 -24.95 15.85 -9.41
C GLY A 142 -24.69 17.07 -8.52
N ARG A 143 -24.55 18.27 -9.12
CA ARG A 143 -24.46 19.53 -8.37
C ARG A 143 -25.77 19.82 -7.64
N LEU A 144 -26.90 19.69 -8.33
CA LEU A 144 -28.23 19.84 -7.74
C LEU A 144 -28.46 18.83 -6.60
N ALA A 145 -28.05 17.57 -6.79
CA ALA A 145 -28.16 16.51 -5.80
C ALA A 145 -27.34 16.87 -4.54
N SER A 146 -26.08 17.28 -4.71
CA SER A 146 -25.21 17.72 -3.61
C SER A 146 -25.78 18.92 -2.86
N GLU A 147 -26.25 19.96 -3.55
CA GLU A 147 -26.86 21.16 -2.93
C GLU A 147 -28.07 20.81 -2.07
N LEU A 148 -28.86 19.83 -2.49
CA LEU A 148 -30.03 19.32 -1.78
C LEU A 148 -29.70 18.21 -0.78
N ARG A 149 -28.41 17.92 -0.56
CA ARG A 149 -27.90 16.82 0.29
C ARG A 149 -28.56 15.49 -0.05
N TYR A 150 -28.64 15.21 -1.34
CA TYR A 150 -29.19 13.99 -1.95
C TYR A 150 -30.65 13.67 -1.59
N ARG A 151 -31.36 14.55 -0.88
CA ARG A 151 -32.70 14.27 -0.36
C ARG A 151 -33.73 13.93 -1.45
N ARG A 152 -33.62 14.51 -2.65
CA ARG A 152 -34.53 14.16 -3.76
C ARG A 152 -34.31 12.76 -4.33
N MET A 153 -33.14 12.18 -4.12
CA MET A 153 -32.84 10.79 -4.50
C MET A 153 -33.16 9.82 -3.35
N LEU A 154 -32.98 10.27 -2.10
CA LEU A 154 -32.94 9.41 -0.92
C LEU A 154 -34.17 9.48 0.00
N ASP A 155 -35.06 10.46 -0.15
CA ASP A 155 -36.23 10.63 0.70
C ASP A 155 -37.53 10.36 -0.08
N ARG A 156 -38.12 9.18 0.15
CA ARG A 156 -39.41 8.75 -0.44
C ARG A 156 -40.60 9.63 -0.11
N THR A 157 -40.52 10.42 0.95
CA THR A 157 -41.66 11.24 1.39
C THR A 157 -41.79 12.54 0.58
N ARG A 158 -40.79 12.85 -0.25
CA ARG A 158 -40.75 14.09 -1.03
C ARG A 158 -41.61 14.01 -2.27
N ASP A 159 -42.37 15.08 -2.52
CA ASP A 159 -43.18 15.26 -3.73
C ASP A 159 -42.36 15.67 -4.96
N ASP A 160 -41.11 16.10 -4.76
CA ASP A 160 -40.16 16.52 -5.79
C ASP A 160 -38.99 15.53 -5.95
N GLY A 161 -39.14 14.29 -5.47
CA GLY A 161 -38.11 13.26 -5.57
C GLY A 161 -37.88 12.80 -7.01
N CYS A 162 -36.63 12.54 -7.40
CA CYS A 162 -36.26 12.09 -8.75
C CYS A 162 -36.97 10.79 -9.13
N GLY A 163 -37.18 9.89 -8.15
CA GLY A 163 -37.90 8.64 -8.31
C GLY A 163 -39.38 8.77 -8.71
N ARG A 164 -39.93 9.99 -8.65
CA ARG A 164 -41.29 10.29 -9.12
C ARG A 164 -41.38 10.59 -10.61
N CYS A 165 -40.27 10.50 -11.33
CA CYS A 165 -40.28 10.56 -12.79
C CYS A 165 -39.36 9.49 -13.37
N HIS A 166 -38.22 9.25 -12.73
CA HIS A 166 -37.15 8.38 -13.19
C HIS A 166 -37.16 7.01 -12.48
N ALA A 167 -36.86 5.96 -13.24
CA ALA A 167 -36.53 4.64 -12.69
C ALA A 167 -35.08 4.61 -12.18
N GLY A 168 -34.70 3.57 -11.43
CA GLY A 168 -33.31 3.34 -11.05
C GLY A 168 -32.81 4.18 -9.85
N VAL A 169 -33.71 4.83 -9.11
CA VAL A 169 -33.36 5.47 -7.83
C VAL A 169 -33.34 4.44 -6.68
N PRO A 170 -32.58 4.67 -5.60
CA PRO A 170 -32.38 3.68 -4.54
C PRO A 170 -33.62 3.45 -3.67
N VAL A 171 -34.42 4.50 -3.51
CA VAL A 171 -35.65 4.45 -2.75
C VAL A 171 -36.80 4.33 -3.73
N GLU A 172 -37.26 3.09 -3.94
CA GLU A 172 -38.40 2.82 -4.79
C GLU A 172 -39.60 3.67 -4.34
N ALA A 173 -40.22 4.32 -5.32
CA ALA A 173 -41.46 5.05 -5.09
C ALA A 173 -42.55 4.08 -4.59
N PRO A 174 -43.60 4.56 -3.90
CA PRO A 174 -44.66 3.69 -3.39
C PRO A 174 -45.24 2.82 -4.53
N ASP A 175 -45.79 1.64 -4.21
CA ASP A 175 -46.18 0.60 -5.20
C ASP A 175 -47.10 1.09 -6.35
N ASP A 176 -47.82 2.20 -6.13
CA ASP A 176 -48.73 2.85 -7.08
C ASP A 176 -48.04 3.82 -8.05
N PHE A 177 -46.76 4.13 -7.83
CA PHE A 177 -45.97 4.99 -8.67
C PHE A 177 -45.36 4.22 -9.85
N ARG A 178 -45.43 4.82 -11.04
CA ARG A 178 -44.79 4.33 -12.26
C ARG A 178 -43.94 5.46 -12.84
N PRO A 179 -42.64 5.21 -13.13
CA PRO A 179 -41.82 6.16 -13.87
C PRO A 179 -42.53 6.68 -15.11
N VAL A 180 -42.27 7.93 -15.47
CA VAL A 180 -42.87 8.53 -16.66
C VAL A 180 -42.32 7.80 -17.89
N GLU A 181 -43.21 7.35 -18.78
CA GLU A 181 -42.81 6.68 -20.01
C GLU A 181 -41.89 7.59 -20.84
N GLY A 182 -40.69 7.11 -21.17
CA GLY A 182 -39.67 7.86 -21.88
C GLY A 182 -38.76 8.74 -21.01
N ALA A 183 -38.94 8.75 -19.68
CA ALA A 183 -37.93 9.32 -18.78
C ALA A 183 -36.71 8.38 -18.68
N THR A 184 -35.51 8.96 -18.68
CA THR A 184 -34.24 8.23 -18.54
C THR A 184 -34.23 7.40 -17.25
N ASP A 185 -33.86 6.12 -17.32
CA ASP A 185 -33.57 5.32 -16.13
C ASP A 185 -32.19 5.74 -15.62
N CYS A 186 -32.05 6.00 -14.32
CA CYS A 186 -30.76 6.42 -13.76
C CYS A 186 -29.65 5.40 -14.04
N ARG A 187 -29.99 4.12 -14.17
CA ARG A 187 -29.04 3.03 -14.45
C ARG A 187 -28.59 2.98 -15.91
N ASP A 188 -29.19 3.78 -16.80
CA ASP A 188 -28.70 3.92 -18.18
C ASP A 188 -27.32 4.59 -18.21
N CYS A 189 -27.03 5.46 -17.23
CA CYS A 189 -25.71 6.09 -17.07
C CYS A 189 -24.93 5.53 -15.86
N HIS A 190 -25.63 5.10 -14.80
CA HIS A 190 -25.01 4.51 -13.61
C HIS A 190 -25.10 2.98 -13.68
N THR A 191 -24.26 2.38 -14.52
CA THR A 191 -24.35 0.97 -14.92
C THR A 191 -23.70 -0.02 -13.94
N GLU A 192 -22.91 0.47 -12.99
CA GLU A 192 -22.30 -0.35 -11.94
C GLU A 192 -23.35 -1.13 -11.12
N PRO A 193 -23.00 -2.27 -10.50
CA PRO A 193 -23.97 -3.12 -9.79
C PRO A 193 -24.80 -2.41 -8.72
N ALA A 194 -24.23 -1.42 -8.03
CA ALA A 194 -24.92 -0.59 -7.03
C ALA A 194 -25.65 0.64 -7.63
N GLY A 195 -25.65 0.78 -8.96
CA GLY A 195 -26.29 1.87 -9.69
C GLY A 195 -25.81 3.24 -9.23
N VAL A 196 -26.75 4.15 -8.95
CA VAL A 196 -26.46 5.50 -8.44
C VAL A 196 -25.82 5.54 -7.05
N LEU A 197 -25.73 4.40 -6.35
CA LEU A 197 -25.04 4.26 -5.06
C LEU A 197 -23.69 3.57 -5.18
N ALA A 198 -23.23 3.24 -6.39
CA ALA A 198 -21.90 2.71 -6.57
C ALA A 198 -20.84 3.74 -6.18
N CYS A 199 -19.73 3.30 -5.58
CA CYS A 199 -18.70 4.19 -5.06
C CYS A 199 -18.15 5.13 -6.15
N GLY A 200 -17.96 4.59 -7.37
CA GLY A 200 -17.53 5.31 -8.58
C GLY A 200 -18.41 6.47 -9.00
N THR A 201 -19.67 6.50 -8.53
CA THR A 201 -20.61 7.59 -8.83
C THR A 201 -20.23 8.89 -8.12
N CYS A 202 -19.64 8.79 -6.93
CA CYS A 202 -19.32 9.93 -6.07
C CYS A 202 -17.82 10.13 -5.86
N HIS A 203 -17.02 9.08 -6.03
CA HIS A 203 -15.58 9.04 -5.82
C HIS A 203 -14.89 8.42 -7.03
N GLY A 204 -13.62 8.77 -7.26
CA GLY A 204 -12.82 8.17 -8.32
C GLY A 204 -13.36 8.39 -9.73
N ALA A 205 -13.10 7.41 -10.59
CA ALA A 205 -13.43 7.39 -12.01
C ALA A 205 -14.01 6.01 -12.40
N GLY A 206 -15.33 5.88 -12.31
CA GLY A 206 -16.05 4.66 -12.66
C GLY A 206 -15.65 3.48 -11.78
N ASP A 207 -15.21 2.38 -12.39
CA ASP A 207 -14.82 1.14 -11.68
C ASP A 207 -13.61 1.32 -10.74
N ASP A 208 -12.88 2.44 -10.83
CA ASP A 208 -11.88 2.84 -9.85
C ASP A 208 -12.48 3.89 -8.91
N PRO A 209 -13.08 3.49 -7.77
CA PRO A 209 -13.77 4.41 -6.86
C PRO A 209 -12.81 5.18 -5.94
N LEU A 210 -11.49 5.12 -6.16
CA LEU A 210 -10.52 5.72 -5.28
C LEU A 210 -10.61 7.25 -5.32
N PRO A 211 -10.83 7.93 -4.18
CA PRO A 211 -10.91 9.39 -4.14
C PRO A 211 -9.56 10.02 -4.50
N PRO A 212 -9.54 11.19 -5.14
CA PRO A 212 -10.65 12.12 -5.36
C PRO A 212 -11.54 11.73 -6.54
N ARG A 213 -12.58 12.52 -6.81
CA ARG A 213 -13.35 12.38 -8.06
C ARG A 213 -12.44 12.60 -9.26
N ASP A 214 -12.81 12.00 -10.39
CA ASP A 214 -12.14 12.17 -11.67
C ASP A 214 -11.78 13.64 -11.93
N PRO A 215 -10.47 13.98 -11.92
CA PRO A 215 -10.01 15.36 -12.07
C PRO A 215 -10.34 15.93 -13.45
N CYS A 216 -10.62 15.08 -14.45
CA CYS A 216 -11.08 15.56 -15.74
C CYS A 216 -12.40 16.33 -15.64
N PHE A 217 -13.37 15.78 -14.91
CA PHE A 217 -14.68 16.40 -14.71
C PHE A 217 -14.69 17.37 -13.53
N PHE A 218 -13.77 17.19 -12.57
CA PHE A 218 -13.72 17.94 -11.32
C PHE A 218 -12.30 18.46 -11.00
N PRO A 219 -11.73 19.33 -11.85
CA PRO A 219 -10.34 19.78 -11.71
C PRO A 219 -10.08 20.64 -10.46
N ASP A 220 -11.13 21.28 -9.91
CA ASP A 220 -11.06 22.05 -8.67
C ASP A 220 -11.19 21.18 -7.40
N GLY A 221 -11.25 19.84 -7.57
CA GLY A 221 -11.33 18.89 -6.46
C GLY A 221 -10.07 18.85 -5.60
N PRO A 222 -10.17 18.39 -4.34
CA PRO A 222 -8.98 18.17 -3.52
C PRO A 222 -8.06 17.15 -4.21
N LEU A 223 -6.76 17.46 -4.31
CA LEU A 223 -5.76 16.56 -4.89
C LEU A 223 -5.62 15.27 -4.05
N PRO A 224 -5.28 14.13 -4.66
CA PRO A 224 -5.20 12.82 -3.99
C PRO A 224 -4.11 12.69 -2.92
N GLY A 225 -3.23 13.68 -2.77
CA GLY A 225 -1.94 13.62 -2.06
C GLY A 225 -1.80 12.52 -1.01
N ALA A 226 -2.46 12.68 0.13
CA ALA A 226 -2.36 11.75 1.25
C ALA A 226 -3.07 10.41 1.04
N HIS A 227 -4.19 10.35 0.28
CA HIS A 227 -4.91 9.09 0.06
C HIS A 227 -4.07 8.09 -0.73
N ASP A 228 -3.50 8.51 -1.86
CA ASP A 228 -2.70 7.64 -2.72
C ASP A 228 -1.53 7.03 -1.94
N ALA A 229 -0.86 7.83 -1.11
CA ALA A 229 0.26 7.38 -0.29
C ALA A 229 -0.16 6.31 0.73
N HIS A 230 -1.28 6.51 1.44
CA HIS A 230 -1.75 5.55 2.44
C HIS A 230 -2.32 4.28 1.80
N LEU A 231 -3.02 4.40 0.67
CA LEU A 231 -3.52 3.26 -0.09
C LEU A 231 -2.38 2.40 -0.63
N GLN A 232 -1.31 3.02 -1.16
CA GLN A 232 -0.11 2.30 -1.60
C GLN A 232 0.63 1.62 -0.43
N ALA A 233 0.56 2.20 0.78
CA ALA A 233 1.06 1.57 2.00
C ALA A 233 0.13 0.47 2.57
N GLY A 234 -1.05 0.25 1.96
CA GLY A 234 -1.98 -0.80 2.34
C GLY A 234 -2.92 -0.45 3.49
N HIS A 235 -3.08 0.83 3.83
CA HIS A 235 -4.08 1.26 4.80
C HIS A 235 -5.49 1.21 4.22
N ASP A 236 -6.46 0.78 5.03
CA ASP A 236 -7.87 0.80 4.65
C ASP A 236 -8.49 2.19 4.82
N CYS A 237 -9.60 2.45 4.15
CA CYS A 237 -10.34 3.71 4.28
C CYS A 237 -10.83 3.92 5.72
N ALA A 238 -11.21 2.82 6.39
CA ALA A 238 -11.69 2.77 7.77
C ALA A 238 -10.70 3.35 8.79
N THR A 239 -9.40 3.36 8.46
CA THR A 239 -8.32 3.96 9.25
C THR A 239 -8.55 5.45 9.48
N CYS A 240 -9.09 6.16 8.50
CA CYS A 240 -9.24 7.62 8.58
C CYS A 240 -10.70 8.06 8.74
N HIS A 241 -11.65 7.34 8.17
CA HIS A 241 -13.07 7.64 8.33
C HIS A 241 -13.88 6.34 8.29
N PRO A 242 -15.06 6.29 8.92
CA PRO A 242 -15.92 5.11 8.81
C PRO A 242 -16.18 4.77 7.34
N GLU A 243 -15.89 3.54 6.94
CA GLU A 243 -16.30 3.03 5.63
C GLU A 243 -17.82 2.80 5.66
N PRO A 244 -18.58 3.33 4.70
CA PRO A 244 -20.02 3.12 4.65
C PRO A 244 -20.33 1.66 4.32
N GLY A 245 -21.25 1.05 5.07
CA GLY A 245 -21.95 -0.14 4.60
C GLY A 245 -23.06 0.23 3.61
N GLU A 246 -23.92 -0.74 3.26
CA GLU A 246 -25.04 -0.54 2.32
C GLU A 246 -26.05 0.54 2.78
N GLU A 247 -26.05 0.90 4.07
CA GLU A 247 -26.84 2.00 4.61
C GLU A 247 -26.20 3.38 4.35
N VAL A 248 -26.04 3.73 3.07
CA VAL A 248 -25.66 5.09 2.62
C VAL A 248 -26.70 6.14 3.08
N LEU A 249 -27.94 5.71 3.33
CA LEU A 249 -29.13 6.56 3.56
C LEU A 249 -29.31 7.05 5.01
N SER A 250 -28.85 6.30 6.01
CA SER A 250 -29.13 6.55 7.43
C SER A 250 -27.95 7.18 8.17
N GLY A 251 -26.79 7.26 7.51
CA GLY A 251 -25.52 7.57 8.12
C GLY A 251 -24.83 8.85 7.64
N PRO A 252 -23.64 9.13 8.16
CA PRO A 252 -22.83 10.29 7.81
C PRO A 252 -22.38 10.37 6.34
N HIS A 253 -22.52 9.29 5.56
CA HIS A 253 -21.94 9.22 4.22
C HIS A 253 -22.62 10.15 3.21
N ALA A 254 -23.94 10.38 3.33
CA ALA A 254 -24.71 11.22 2.41
C ALA A 254 -25.03 12.62 2.95
N ASP A 255 -24.37 13.07 4.03
CA ASP A 255 -24.64 14.40 4.62
C ASP A 255 -23.80 15.55 4.00
N GLY A 256 -22.89 15.19 3.09
CA GLY A 256 -21.99 16.09 2.38
C GLY A 256 -20.67 16.35 3.12
N LEU A 257 -20.38 15.64 4.21
CA LEU A 257 -19.15 15.78 4.98
C LEU A 257 -18.41 14.43 5.10
N VAL A 258 -17.10 14.46 4.89
CA VAL A 258 -16.23 13.34 5.31
C VAL A 258 -16.00 13.48 6.81
N HIS A 259 -16.39 12.46 7.57
CA HIS A 259 -16.16 12.40 9.01
C HIS A 259 -14.90 11.62 9.32
N VAL A 260 -13.83 12.36 9.59
CA VAL A 260 -12.55 11.78 9.95
C VAL A 260 -12.62 11.26 11.38
N THR A 261 -12.35 9.98 11.56
CA THR A 261 -12.17 9.31 12.84
C THR A 261 -10.74 8.82 12.89
N LEU A 262 -9.83 9.64 13.41
CA LEU A 262 -8.43 9.24 13.53
C LEU A 262 -8.25 8.40 14.80
N PRO A 263 -7.71 7.17 14.71
CA PRO A 263 -7.52 6.29 15.86
C PRO A 263 -6.43 6.86 16.78
N GLU A 264 -6.71 6.90 18.09
CA GLU A 264 -5.73 7.28 19.09
C GLU A 264 -4.80 6.10 19.41
N GLU A 265 -3.49 6.32 19.31
CA GLU A 265 -2.48 5.32 19.69
C GLU A 265 -1.79 5.70 21.01
N PRO A 266 -1.75 4.81 22.03
CA PRO A 266 -1.11 5.09 23.30
C PRO A 266 0.37 5.47 23.13
N GLY A 267 0.78 6.59 23.71
CA GLY A 267 2.17 7.08 23.65
C GLY A 267 2.46 8.06 22.51
N TRP A 268 1.48 8.33 21.64
CA TRP A 268 1.60 9.26 20.52
C TRP A 268 0.80 10.55 20.75
N ALA A 269 1.06 11.57 19.93
CA ALA A 269 0.28 12.80 19.93
C ALA A 269 -1.19 12.50 19.60
N THR A 270 -2.12 13.19 20.28
CA THR A 270 -3.55 13.08 19.98
C THR A 270 -3.77 13.42 18.51
N PRO A 271 -4.29 12.48 17.71
CA PRO A 271 -4.48 12.72 16.30
C PRO A 271 -5.56 13.79 16.09
N SER A 272 -5.35 14.63 15.08
CA SER A 272 -6.30 15.72 14.77
C SER A 272 -6.27 16.07 13.29
N PHE A 273 -7.40 16.56 12.80
CA PHE A 273 -7.53 17.09 11.45
C PHE A 273 -8.04 18.53 11.49
N ASP A 274 -7.26 19.47 10.94
CA ASP A 274 -7.68 20.83 10.68
C ASP A 274 -8.14 20.95 9.23
N ARG A 275 -9.47 21.04 9.03
CA ARG A 275 -10.07 21.19 7.71
C ARG A 275 -9.65 22.47 6.99
N ALA A 276 -9.44 23.58 7.69
CA ALA A 276 -9.11 24.86 7.06
C ALA A 276 -7.66 24.86 6.54
N ALA A 277 -6.75 24.26 7.31
CA ALA A 277 -5.36 24.09 6.90
C ALA A 277 -5.15 22.85 6.00
N SER A 278 -6.16 21.98 5.89
CA SER A 278 -6.02 20.62 5.40
C SER A 278 -4.86 19.89 6.07
N ALA A 279 -4.64 20.13 7.36
CA ALA A 279 -3.48 19.63 8.10
C ALA A 279 -3.88 18.44 8.96
N CYS A 280 -3.05 17.41 8.96
CA CYS A 280 -3.26 16.19 9.74
C CYS A 280 -2.14 16.02 10.76
N VAL A 281 -2.51 15.64 11.98
CA VAL A 281 -1.60 15.14 13.00
C VAL A 281 -2.03 13.72 13.32
N GLY A 282 -1.08 12.80 13.33
CA GLY A 282 -1.28 11.39 13.62
C GLY A 282 -0.03 10.81 14.26
N ALA A 283 0.00 9.49 14.50
CA ALA A 283 1.18 8.83 15.07
C ALA A 283 2.43 9.11 14.21
N CYS A 284 2.36 8.80 12.92
CA CYS A 284 3.52 8.87 12.03
C CYS A 284 3.92 10.28 11.55
N HIS A 285 3.10 11.31 11.76
CA HIS A 285 3.42 12.69 11.34
C HIS A 285 3.08 13.66 12.48
N SER A 286 3.48 13.27 13.69
CA SER A 286 3.30 14.05 14.92
C SER A 286 4.39 15.12 15.09
N VAL A 287 5.57 14.88 14.51
CA VAL A 287 6.73 15.79 14.57
C VAL A 287 6.66 16.81 13.43
N THR A 288 6.28 16.35 12.24
CA THR A 288 6.07 17.19 11.05
C THR A 288 4.59 17.17 10.68
N ALA A 289 3.88 18.28 10.90
CA ALA A 289 2.51 18.40 10.41
C ALA A 289 2.51 18.30 8.87
N VAL A 290 1.74 17.36 8.34
CA VAL A 290 1.58 17.15 6.89
C VAL A 290 0.23 17.69 6.43
N SER A 291 0.18 18.18 5.19
CA SER A 291 -1.09 18.55 4.58
C SER A 291 -1.70 17.38 3.81
N TRP A 292 -3.02 17.32 3.76
CA TRP A 292 -3.81 16.34 3.02
C TRP A 292 -3.46 16.29 1.53
N THR A 293 -3.09 17.44 0.97
CA THR A 293 -2.68 17.59 -0.43
C THR A 293 -1.19 17.34 -0.66
N GLN A 294 -0.42 17.11 0.40
CA GLN A 294 1.01 16.89 0.29
C GLN A 294 1.27 15.57 -0.44
N THR A 295 2.14 15.64 -1.44
CA THR A 295 2.66 14.49 -2.17
C THR A 295 4.13 14.33 -1.80
N GLY A 296 4.54 13.15 -1.35
CA GLY A 296 5.94 12.84 -1.09
C GLY A 296 6.13 11.87 0.08
N PRO A 297 7.29 11.21 0.15
CA PRO A 297 7.59 10.26 1.21
C PRO A 297 7.73 10.99 2.55
N LEU A 298 7.23 10.34 3.60
CA LEU A 298 7.52 10.72 4.97
C LEU A 298 8.94 10.21 5.31
N GLY A 299 9.81 11.10 5.76
CA GLY A 299 11.13 10.71 6.29
C GLY A 299 10.98 10.00 7.64
N CYS A 300 12.03 9.29 8.07
CA CYS A 300 12.06 8.60 9.37
C CYS A 300 11.78 9.56 10.54
N ASP A 301 12.14 10.84 10.38
CA ASP A 301 11.93 11.90 11.37
C ASP A 301 10.47 12.40 11.47
N GLY A 302 9.58 11.92 10.59
CA GLY A 302 8.16 12.23 10.65
C GLY A 302 7.46 11.67 11.89
N CYS A 303 7.88 10.47 12.30
CA CYS A 303 7.30 9.74 13.42
C CYS A 303 8.04 10.04 14.74
N HIS A 304 9.36 9.88 14.74
CA HIS A 304 10.22 10.01 15.93
C HIS A 304 11.57 10.63 15.54
N GLY A 305 12.44 10.96 16.49
CA GLY A 305 13.79 11.40 16.15
C GLY A 305 14.55 10.31 15.38
N ALA A 306 15.13 10.66 14.23
CA ALA A 306 15.91 9.74 13.40
C ALA A 306 17.29 10.34 13.08
N PRO A 307 18.39 9.81 13.66
CA PRO A 307 18.42 8.74 14.66
C PRO A 307 17.90 9.20 16.03
N PRO A 308 17.44 8.28 16.90
CA PRO A 308 17.06 8.61 18.27
C PRO A 308 18.27 9.06 19.11
N PRO A 309 18.05 9.69 20.28
CA PRO A 309 19.14 10.00 21.21
C PRO A 309 19.94 8.76 21.59
N ASP A 310 21.26 8.93 21.78
CA ASP A 310 22.20 7.88 22.18
C ASP A 310 22.35 6.72 21.18
N HIS A 311 22.01 6.94 19.90
CA HIS A 311 22.16 5.96 18.82
C HIS A 311 23.63 5.80 18.37
N PRO A 312 24.13 4.57 18.17
CA PRO A 312 25.51 4.35 17.72
C PRO A 312 25.72 4.82 16.27
N PRO A 313 26.94 5.29 15.90
CA PRO A 313 27.24 5.68 14.52
C PRO A 313 27.44 4.44 13.63
N GLY A 314 26.87 4.45 12.42
CA GLY A 314 27.04 3.38 11.42
C GLY A 314 25.92 3.36 10.38
N PRO A 315 26.06 2.56 9.29
CA PRO A 315 24.96 2.24 8.39
C PRO A 315 23.75 1.65 9.13
N CYS A 316 22.54 2.08 8.77
CA CYS A 316 21.30 1.56 9.38
C CYS A 316 21.18 0.04 9.22
N THR A 317 21.65 -0.48 8.09
CA THR A 317 21.60 -1.90 7.72
C THR A 317 22.47 -2.82 8.57
N ASP A 318 23.37 -2.25 9.39
CA ASP A 318 24.15 -3.04 10.36
C ASP A 318 23.26 -3.56 11.49
N CYS A 319 22.19 -2.84 11.83
CA CYS A 319 21.29 -3.15 12.94
C CYS A 319 19.82 -3.37 12.52
N HIS A 320 19.39 -2.78 11.40
CA HIS A 320 18.00 -2.82 10.92
C HIS A 320 17.93 -3.54 9.57
N ARG A 321 17.27 -4.72 9.51
CA ARG A 321 17.16 -5.50 8.25
C ARG A 321 16.01 -5.08 7.36
N ASP A 322 15.14 -4.22 7.85
CA ASP A 322 13.95 -3.72 7.18
C ASP A 322 14.11 -2.29 6.66
N VAL A 323 15.35 -1.81 6.61
CA VAL A 323 15.77 -0.56 5.98
C VAL A 323 16.41 -0.86 4.62
N GLU A 324 16.17 -0.01 3.64
CA GLU A 324 16.81 -0.06 2.32
C GLU A 324 18.34 0.06 2.42
N SER A 325 19.07 -0.43 1.43
CA SER A 325 20.54 -0.51 1.46
C SER A 325 21.25 0.84 1.61
N ASP A 326 20.59 1.95 1.25
CA ASP A 326 21.12 3.30 1.38
C ASP A 326 20.73 4.01 2.69
N GLY A 327 19.94 3.34 3.55
CA GLY A 327 19.49 3.89 4.81
C GLY A 327 18.41 4.98 4.71
N THR A 328 17.82 5.20 3.52
CA THR A 328 16.90 6.32 3.28
C THR A 328 15.42 5.95 3.32
N GLY A 329 15.09 4.65 3.30
CA GLY A 329 13.72 4.15 3.26
C GLY A 329 13.55 2.80 3.96
N LEU A 330 12.29 2.38 4.13
CA LEU A 330 11.93 1.07 4.69
C LEU A 330 11.58 0.09 3.57
N LEU A 331 11.94 -1.18 3.74
CA LEU A 331 11.53 -2.26 2.85
C LEU A 331 10.01 -2.48 2.96
N ALA A 332 9.38 -2.86 1.84
CA ALA A 332 7.95 -3.16 1.83
C ALA A 332 7.62 -4.30 2.83
N GLY A 333 6.63 -4.06 3.70
CA GLY A 333 6.23 -5.00 4.76
C GLY A 333 7.07 -4.93 6.04
N ALA A 334 7.96 -3.94 6.17
CA ALA A 334 8.67 -3.66 7.42
C ALA A 334 7.69 -3.48 8.59
N PRO A 335 7.92 -4.11 9.75
CA PRO A 335 7.07 -3.96 10.93
C PRO A 335 7.12 -2.56 11.55
N HIS A 336 8.04 -1.69 11.11
CA HIS A 336 8.29 -0.31 11.56
C HIS A 336 7.03 0.58 11.66
N LEU A 337 5.96 0.28 10.92
CA LEU A 337 4.68 0.98 11.04
C LEU A 337 3.95 0.73 12.37
N ASN A 338 4.45 -0.19 13.21
CA ASN A 338 3.98 -0.42 14.59
C ASN A 338 4.43 0.67 15.59
N GLY A 339 5.21 1.66 15.14
CA GLY A 339 5.71 2.75 15.98
C GLY A 339 6.84 2.36 16.94
N ARG A 340 7.52 1.24 16.70
CA ARG A 340 8.68 0.77 17.48
C ARG A 340 9.91 0.74 16.60
N VAL A 341 11.07 1.02 17.21
CA VAL A 341 12.37 0.81 16.58
C VAL A 341 12.72 -0.67 16.77
N ASP A 342 12.55 -1.45 15.70
CA ASP A 342 12.82 -2.88 15.70
C ASP A 342 14.28 -3.13 15.28
N LEU A 343 15.02 -3.92 16.07
CA LEU A 343 16.38 -4.38 15.74
C LEU A 343 16.32 -5.71 15.01
N GLY A 344 17.18 -5.91 14.02
CA GLY A 344 17.17 -7.07 13.14
C GLY A 344 15.86 -7.14 12.35
N ASP A 345 15.04 -8.15 12.66
CA ASP A 345 13.68 -8.34 12.12
C ASP A 345 12.56 -8.07 13.16
N GLY A 346 12.91 -7.51 14.32
CA GLY A 346 11.98 -7.25 15.43
C GLY A 346 11.67 -8.44 16.33
N SER A 347 12.21 -9.64 16.06
CA SER A 347 11.97 -10.82 16.90
C SER A 347 12.75 -10.83 18.22
N GLY A 348 13.77 -9.96 18.36
CA GLY A 348 14.67 -9.92 19.50
C GLY A 348 15.61 -11.13 19.61
N ARG A 349 15.76 -11.91 18.53
CA ARG A 349 16.61 -13.11 18.47
C ARG A 349 18.00 -12.79 17.92
N CYS A 350 19.02 -13.48 18.43
CA CYS A 350 20.41 -13.24 18.04
C CYS A 350 20.69 -13.50 16.55
N GLY A 351 19.99 -14.47 15.93
CA GLY A 351 20.16 -14.87 14.53
C GLY A 351 19.82 -13.79 13.50
N THR A 352 19.15 -12.74 13.97
CA THR A 352 18.76 -11.57 13.16
C THR A 352 19.91 -10.58 12.97
N CYS A 353 20.97 -10.68 13.77
CA CYS A 353 22.18 -9.87 13.63
C CYS A 353 23.42 -10.74 13.41
N HIS A 354 23.44 -11.95 13.97
CA HIS A 354 24.56 -12.88 13.90
C HIS A 354 24.21 -14.14 13.12
N GLY A 355 25.21 -14.68 12.43
CA GLY A 355 25.10 -15.96 11.73
C GLY A 355 24.08 -15.99 10.58
N ASP A 356 23.61 -17.18 10.27
CA ASP A 356 22.73 -17.47 9.14
C ASP A 356 21.26 -17.62 9.59
N GLY A 357 20.79 -16.69 10.43
CA GLY A 357 19.41 -16.66 10.91
C GLY A 357 19.18 -17.43 12.22
N ASP A 358 17.92 -17.54 12.64
CA ASP A 358 17.54 -18.13 13.94
C ASP A 358 17.94 -19.60 14.12
N GLN A 359 18.10 -20.33 13.02
CA GLN A 359 18.54 -21.72 13.08
C GLN A 359 20.02 -21.83 13.45
N ASP A 360 20.77 -20.75 13.23
CA ASP A 360 22.21 -20.71 13.37
C ASP A 360 22.72 -19.30 13.67
N PRO A 361 22.53 -18.79 14.91
CA PRO A 361 22.98 -17.46 15.30
C PRO A 361 24.50 -17.36 15.48
N TRP A 362 25.26 -18.36 15.03
CA TRP A 362 26.71 -18.42 15.23
C TRP A 362 27.43 -17.48 14.25
N PRO A 363 28.32 -16.58 14.72
CA PRO A 363 29.09 -15.72 13.82
C PRO A 363 29.85 -16.51 12.76
N THR A 364 29.73 -16.11 11.49
CA THR A 364 30.32 -16.81 10.34
C THR A 364 31.70 -16.30 9.94
N SER A 365 32.35 -15.51 10.80
CA SER A 365 33.62 -14.85 10.49
C SER A 365 34.77 -15.29 11.41
N GLY A 366 35.98 -15.32 10.85
CA GLY A 366 37.22 -15.57 11.58
C GLY A 366 37.23 -16.92 12.30
N VAL A 367 37.81 -16.93 13.50
CA VAL A 367 38.01 -18.15 14.31
C VAL A 367 36.73 -18.80 14.82
N HIS A 368 35.58 -18.12 14.74
CA HIS A 368 34.30 -18.64 15.24
C HIS A 368 33.92 -19.97 14.59
N LEU A 369 34.13 -20.13 13.28
CA LEU A 369 33.77 -21.34 12.57
C LEU A 369 34.64 -22.53 12.98
N ALA A 370 35.93 -22.31 13.25
CA ALA A 370 36.85 -23.33 13.75
C ALA A 370 36.43 -23.85 15.14
N HIS A 371 35.92 -22.96 16.00
CA HIS A 371 35.50 -23.27 17.37
C HIS A 371 34.07 -23.80 17.48
N ARG A 372 33.22 -23.50 16.50
CA ARG A 372 31.83 -23.98 16.42
C ARG A 372 31.73 -25.49 16.26
N ALA A 373 32.52 -26.03 15.33
CA ALA A 373 32.44 -27.43 14.91
C ALA A 373 33.84 -28.05 14.76
N PRO A 374 34.67 -28.07 15.82
CA PRO A 374 36.01 -28.62 15.75
C PRO A 374 35.97 -30.12 15.49
N SER A 375 36.96 -30.62 14.72
CA SER A 375 37.05 -32.05 14.40
C SER A 375 37.60 -32.89 15.57
N SER A 376 38.35 -32.24 16.46
CA SER A 376 39.16 -32.84 17.52
C SER A 376 38.60 -32.66 18.95
N SER A 377 37.55 -31.84 19.14
CA SER A 377 36.99 -31.53 20.45
C SER A 377 35.47 -31.30 20.42
N ALA A 378 34.86 -31.06 21.58
CA ALA A 378 33.50 -30.51 21.64
C ALA A 378 33.50 -29.02 21.21
N PRO A 379 32.39 -28.50 20.67
CA PRO A 379 32.22 -27.07 20.40
C PRO A 379 32.59 -26.20 21.60
N VAL A 380 33.32 -25.12 21.36
CA VAL A 380 33.67 -24.15 22.40
C VAL A 380 32.52 -23.16 22.56
N PRO A 381 31.90 -23.04 23.74
CA PRO A 381 30.78 -22.11 23.96
C PRO A 381 31.24 -20.65 23.84
N CYS A 382 30.35 -19.77 23.37
CA CYS A 382 30.63 -18.34 23.18
C CYS A 382 31.10 -17.66 24.49
N GLU A 383 30.52 -18.08 25.62
CA GLU A 383 30.84 -17.60 26.97
C GLU A 383 32.29 -17.88 27.38
N ALA A 384 33.01 -18.74 26.64
CA ALA A 384 34.44 -18.94 26.87
C ALA A 384 35.27 -17.69 26.59
N CYS A 385 34.81 -16.81 25.69
CA CYS A 385 35.55 -15.64 25.23
C CYS A 385 34.85 -14.32 25.52
N HIS A 386 33.51 -14.29 25.57
CA HIS A 386 32.72 -13.06 25.68
C HIS A 386 31.59 -13.19 26.69
N ASP A 387 31.15 -12.07 27.25
CA ASP A 387 29.92 -12.01 28.03
C ASP A 387 28.70 -12.01 27.10
N VAL A 388 28.10 -13.18 26.88
CA VAL A 388 26.95 -13.33 25.97
C VAL A 388 25.68 -12.82 26.66
N PRO A 389 25.00 -11.80 26.10
CA PRO A 389 23.78 -11.27 26.68
C PRO A 389 22.59 -12.20 26.46
N SER A 390 21.66 -12.19 27.40
CA SER A 390 20.41 -12.95 27.28
C SER A 390 19.33 -12.27 26.43
N VAL A 391 19.49 -10.97 26.14
CA VAL A 391 18.60 -10.14 25.30
C VAL A 391 19.41 -9.11 24.53
N VAL A 392 18.91 -8.74 23.34
CA VAL A 392 19.63 -7.84 22.40
C VAL A 392 19.92 -6.46 23.01
N ASN A 393 19.05 -5.94 23.87
CA ASN A 393 19.22 -4.62 24.50
C ASN A 393 19.83 -4.67 25.91
N ALA A 394 20.53 -5.77 26.26
CA ALA A 394 21.23 -5.84 27.53
C ALA A 394 22.29 -4.71 27.62
N PRO A 395 22.45 -4.06 28.79
CA PRO A 395 23.47 -3.05 28.96
C PRO A 395 24.86 -3.58 28.60
N GLY A 396 25.59 -2.84 27.76
CA GLY A 396 26.92 -3.22 27.27
C GLY A 396 26.93 -4.13 26.04
N HIS A 397 25.79 -4.61 25.53
CA HIS A 397 25.79 -5.36 24.27
C HIS A 397 25.85 -4.45 23.03
N ILE A 398 25.08 -3.36 23.05
CA ILE A 398 25.06 -2.34 22.01
C ILE A 398 25.53 -1.04 22.67
N ASP A 399 26.85 -0.80 22.66
CA ASP A 399 27.44 0.43 23.20
C ASP A 399 28.34 1.17 22.21
N ASP A 400 28.65 2.44 22.52
CA ASP A 400 29.34 3.39 21.64
C ASP A 400 30.83 3.58 21.98
N THR A 401 31.32 2.98 23.07
CA THR A 401 32.64 3.32 23.61
C THR A 401 33.75 2.40 23.09
N THR A 402 33.42 1.18 22.69
CA THR A 402 34.39 0.21 22.16
C THR A 402 33.80 -0.58 20.99
N PRO A 403 34.39 -0.51 19.78
CA PRO A 403 33.96 -1.36 18.66
C PRO A 403 34.26 -2.85 18.92
N GLY A 404 33.25 -3.69 18.70
CA GLY A 404 33.36 -5.16 18.79
C GLY A 404 32.98 -5.71 20.16
N ALA A 405 32.78 -7.04 20.24
CA ALA A 405 32.39 -7.69 21.49
C ALA A 405 33.52 -7.65 22.55
N GLU A 406 33.16 -7.34 23.79
CA GLU A 406 34.09 -7.30 24.91
C GLU A 406 34.61 -8.70 25.22
N VAL A 407 35.93 -8.86 25.22
CA VAL A 407 36.57 -10.14 25.55
C VAL A 407 36.66 -10.28 27.08
N ALA A 408 35.91 -11.25 27.61
CA ALA A 408 35.89 -11.64 29.01
C ALA A 408 36.06 -13.17 29.10
N PHE A 409 37.32 -13.63 29.10
CA PHE A 409 37.60 -15.06 29.09
C PHE A 409 37.04 -15.78 30.33
N SER A 410 36.35 -16.89 30.10
CA SER A 410 35.74 -17.69 31.17
C SER A 410 35.71 -19.18 30.83
N GLY A 411 35.24 -20.00 31.78
CA GLY A 411 35.04 -21.44 31.58
C GLY A 411 36.30 -22.15 31.06
N ILE A 412 36.21 -22.69 29.84
CA ILE A 412 37.29 -23.49 29.26
C ILE A 412 38.54 -22.68 28.93
N ALA A 413 38.40 -21.38 28.67
CA ALA A 413 39.52 -20.52 28.32
C ALA A 413 40.49 -20.30 29.49
N VAL A 414 40.00 -20.40 30.74
CA VAL A 414 40.75 -20.19 31.99
C VAL A 414 41.01 -21.50 32.77
N THR A 415 40.81 -22.65 32.13
CA THR A 415 41.03 -23.97 32.78
C THR A 415 42.51 -24.18 33.10
N GLU A 416 42.84 -25.09 34.04
CA GLU A 416 44.22 -25.36 34.50
C GLU A 416 44.99 -24.17 35.09
N GLY A 417 44.32 -23.06 35.43
CA GLY A 417 44.97 -21.86 35.95
C GLY A 417 45.68 -21.02 34.88
N ASP A 418 45.34 -21.25 33.61
CA ASP A 418 45.76 -20.45 32.47
C ASP A 418 45.29 -18.98 32.62
N ALA A 419 46.07 -18.05 32.08
CA ALA A 419 45.81 -16.61 32.14
C ALA A 419 45.64 -16.06 30.72
N PRO A 420 44.50 -16.37 30.06
CA PRO A 420 44.31 -16.06 28.65
C PRO A 420 44.35 -14.56 28.39
N SER A 421 44.93 -14.19 27.26
CA SER A 421 45.05 -12.79 26.84
C SER A 421 44.56 -12.59 25.41
N TYR A 422 43.95 -11.43 25.18
CA TYR A 422 43.62 -10.93 23.85
C TYR A 422 44.27 -9.56 23.68
N ALA A 423 45.20 -9.47 22.74
CA ALA A 423 45.92 -8.24 22.46
C ALA A 423 46.24 -8.15 20.96
N ASP A 424 46.00 -6.96 20.37
CA ASP A 424 46.29 -6.68 18.95
C ASP A 424 45.70 -7.70 17.96
N GLY A 425 44.49 -8.20 18.25
CA GLY A 425 43.82 -9.20 17.43
C GLY A 425 44.36 -10.63 17.56
N ALA A 426 45.22 -10.90 18.54
CA ALA A 426 45.78 -12.23 18.81
C ALA A 426 45.33 -12.77 20.17
N CYS A 427 45.06 -14.06 20.23
CA CYS A 427 44.71 -14.79 21.46
C CYS A 427 45.91 -15.62 21.93
N SER A 428 46.16 -15.68 23.24
CA SER A 428 47.22 -16.50 23.83
C SER A 428 46.85 -17.03 25.21
N ASP A 429 47.70 -17.92 25.73
CA ASP A 429 47.72 -18.32 27.14
C ASP A 429 46.44 -19.03 27.60
N THR A 430 45.88 -19.86 26.71
CA THR A 430 44.79 -20.80 27.04
C THR A 430 45.18 -22.26 26.77
N ALA A 431 44.30 -23.19 27.13
CA ALA A 431 44.52 -24.63 27.10
C ALA A 431 45.02 -25.18 25.75
N CYS A 432 44.65 -24.54 24.64
CA CYS A 432 45.08 -24.91 23.29
C CYS A 432 46.06 -23.92 22.65
N HIS A 433 46.11 -22.66 23.10
CA HIS A 433 46.90 -21.57 22.51
C HIS A 433 48.04 -21.13 23.44
N ALA A 434 48.80 -22.12 23.93
CA ALA A 434 50.00 -21.90 24.74
C ALA A 434 50.90 -23.14 24.86
N ARG A 435 50.50 -24.29 24.28
CA ARG A 435 51.11 -25.58 24.59
C ARG A 435 52.29 -25.88 23.67
N GLU A 436 53.27 -26.58 24.22
CA GLU A 436 54.48 -26.97 23.50
C GLU A 436 54.16 -27.89 22.33
N GLY A 437 54.70 -27.56 21.15
CA GLY A 437 54.50 -28.32 19.91
C GLY A 437 53.21 -28.02 19.14
N ALA A 438 52.37 -27.08 19.60
CA ALA A 438 51.22 -26.62 18.83
C ALA A 438 51.66 -25.84 17.57
N GLN A 439 50.99 -26.06 16.44
CA GLN A 439 51.29 -25.35 15.19
C GLN A 439 50.85 -23.88 15.21
N GLU A 440 49.78 -23.56 15.96
CA GLU A 440 49.21 -22.20 16.05
C GLU A 440 48.93 -21.81 17.52
N PRO A 441 49.98 -21.62 18.34
CA PRO A 441 49.83 -21.31 19.76
C PRO A 441 49.37 -19.88 20.03
N THR A 442 49.33 -18.99 19.02
CA THR A 442 48.88 -17.60 19.17
C THR A 442 48.06 -17.19 17.94
N PRO A 443 46.84 -17.75 17.77
CA PRO A 443 46.03 -17.48 16.59
C PRO A 443 45.56 -16.03 16.55
N ARG A 444 45.32 -15.53 15.34
CA ARG A 444 44.65 -14.24 15.14
C ARG A 444 43.14 -14.43 15.10
N TRP A 445 42.40 -13.45 15.61
CA TRP A 445 40.94 -13.41 15.61
C TRP A 445 40.33 -13.60 14.21
N GLU A 446 40.94 -12.97 13.21
CA GLU A 446 40.52 -13.03 11.81
C GLU A 446 41.21 -14.17 11.02
N ALA A 447 41.87 -15.11 11.70
CA ALA A 447 42.55 -16.21 11.01
C ALA A 447 41.56 -17.04 10.17
N PRO A 448 41.99 -17.53 9.00
CA PRO A 448 41.13 -18.29 8.09
C PRO A 448 40.68 -19.62 8.71
N GLU A 449 39.53 -20.10 8.23
CA GLU A 449 38.73 -21.24 8.72
C GLU A 449 39.38 -22.62 8.53
N THR A 450 40.59 -22.81 9.04
CA THR A 450 41.23 -24.12 9.02
C THR A 450 40.64 -24.98 10.15
N PRO A 451 40.03 -26.15 9.87
CA PRO A 451 39.54 -27.03 10.92
C PRO A 451 40.67 -27.44 11.86
N LEU A 452 40.44 -27.35 13.17
CA LEU A 452 41.42 -27.79 14.17
C LEU A 452 41.69 -29.30 14.02
N ASP A 453 42.96 -29.66 13.91
CA ASP A 453 43.48 -31.03 13.91
C ASP A 453 44.20 -31.34 15.24
N CYS A 454 44.90 -32.48 15.33
CA CYS A 454 45.61 -32.87 16.54
C CYS A 454 46.79 -31.95 16.86
N GLU A 455 47.48 -31.43 15.85
CA GLU A 455 48.68 -30.62 16.00
C GLU A 455 48.36 -29.14 16.24
N SER A 456 47.09 -28.75 16.05
CA SER A 456 46.59 -27.40 16.27
C SER A 456 46.69 -26.96 17.74
N CYS A 457 46.59 -27.89 18.70
CA CYS A 457 46.58 -27.57 20.13
C CYS A 457 47.84 -28.01 20.88
N HIS A 458 48.55 -29.02 20.40
CA HIS A 458 49.76 -29.60 21.03
C HIS A 458 50.53 -30.45 20.02
N GLY A 459 51.76 -30.86 20.33
CA GLY A 459 52.44 -31.88 19.52
C GLY A 459 51.66 -33.21 19.48
N ALA A 460 51.62 -33.89 18.32
CA ALA A 460 51.05 -35.22 18.16
C ALA A 460 52.13 -36.20 17.64
N PRO A 461 52.72 -37.07 18.49
CA PRO A 461 52.40 -37.32 19.90
C PRO A 461 52.82 -36.16 20.85
N PRO A 462 52.20 -36.05 22.04
CA PRO A 462 52.58 -35.04 23.03
C PRO A 462 54.07 -35.12 23.44
N PRO A 463 54.64 -34.03 24.00
CA PRO A 463 56.02 -34.03 24.50
C PRO A 463 56.29 -35.13 25.55
N PRO A 464 57.57 -35.51 25.77
CA PRO A 464 57.96 -36.45 26.81
C PRO A 464 57.34 -36.12 28.18
N PRO A 465 56.93 -37.12 28.98
CA PRO A 465 57.35 -38.52 28.92
C PRO A 465 56.45 -39.44 28.07
N HIS A 466 55.68 -38.91 27.12
CA HIS A 466 54.92 -39.72 26.16
C HIS A 466 55.84 -40.70 25.41
N THR A 467 55.32 -41.91 25.15
CA THR A 467 56.07 -42.96 24.46
C THR A 467 56.19 -42.69 22.95
N GLU A 468 57.22 -43.20 22.28
CA GLU A 468 57.40 -43.08 20.82
C GLU A 468 56.51 -44.05 20.01
N TRP A 469 55.59 -44.77 20.66
CA TRP A 469 54.73 -45.77 20.02
C TRP A 469 53.59 -45.09 19.24
N MET A 470 53.50 -45.39 17.94
CA MET A 470 52.58 -44.72 17.00
C MET A 470 51.18 -45.38 16.88
N ASP A 471 50.86 -46.35 17.75
CA ASP A 471 49.54 -46.98 17.84
C ASP A 471 48.66 -46.26 18.87
N CYS A 472 48.27 -45.02 18.58
CA CYS A 472 47.53 -44.16 19.52
C CYS A 472 46.19 -44.79 19.97
N GLN A 473 45.51 -45.55 19.11
CA GLN A 473 44.26 -46.26 19.39
C GLN A 473 44.43 -47.49 20.32
N ALA A 474 45.62 -47.74 20.84
CA ALA A 474 45.85 -48.86 21.74
C ALA A 474 44.99 -48.71 23.01
N ARG A 475 44.22 -49.76 23.33
CA ARG A 475 43.34 -49.81 24.53
C ARG A 475 44.06 -49.56 25.85
N LEU A 476 45.39 -49.74 25.88
CA LEU A 476 46.25 -49.49 27.05
C LEU A 476 46.55 -48.00 27.26
N CYS A 477 46.38 -47.16 26.24
CA CYS A 477 46.74 -45.74 26.26
C CYS A 477 45.49 -44.86 26.05
N HIS A 478 45.11 -44.56 24.81
CA HIS A 478 43.96 -43.69 24.50
C HIS A 478 42.65 -44.45 24.27
N GLY A 479 42.56 -45.69 24.78
CA GLY A 479 41.30 -46.43 24.92
C GLY A 479 40.47 -46.49 23.64
N GLY A 480 39.23 -46.04 23.74
CA GLY A 480 38.29 -45.88 22.62
C GLY A 480 38.09 -44.41 22.22
N GLU A 481 38.85 -43.50 22.82
CA GLU A 481 38.80 -42.05 22.62
C GLU A 481 39.48 -41.64 21.31
N VAL A 482 40.42 -42.45 20.83
CA VAL A 482 41.11 -42.28 19.53
C VAL A 482 40.85 -43.50 18.66
N ALA A 483 40.48 -43.27 17.40
CA ALA A 483 40.32 -44.30 16.38
C ALA A 483 41.27 -44.06 15.21
N ARG A 484 41.55 -45.14 14.48
CA ARG A 484 42.36 -45.10 13.25
C ARG A 484 41.50 -45.55 12.08
N GLU A 485 41.17 -44.61 11.20
CA GLU A 485 40.36 -44.86 10.00
C GLU A 485 41.21 -44.54 8.77
N MET A 486 41.33 -45.49 7.83
CA MET A 486 42.07 -45.29 6.57
C MET A 486 43.49 -44.70 6.74
N ASN A 487 44.19 -45.10 7.81
CA ASN A 487 45.56 -44.67 8.16
C ASN A 487 45.66 -43.25 8.77
N GLU A 488 44.55 -42.58 9.06
CA GLU A 488 44.45 -41.29 9.75
C GLU A 488 43.98 -41.48 11.20
N LEU A 489 44.56 -40.72 12.14
CA LEU A 489 44.12 -40.69 13.53
C LEU A 489 42.96 -39.70 13.68
N ARG A 490 41.89 -40.13 14.36
CA ARG A 490 40.71 -39.29 14.62
C ARG A 490 40.25 -39.45 16.05
N ILE A 491 39.75 -38.37 16.65
CA ILE A 491 39.11 -38.42 17.96
C ILE A 491 37.69 -38.93 17.78
N THR A 492 37.32 -39.98 18.53
CA THR A 492 35.96 -40.54 18.49
C THR A 492 34.96 -39.58 19.15
N PRO A 493 33.65 -39.73 18.91
CA PRO A 493 32.65 -38.90 19.59
C PRO A 493 32.79 -38.90 21.13
N SER A 494 33.16 -40.04 21.73
CA SER A 494 33.43 -40.14 23.17
C SER A 494 34.74 -39.44 23.57
N GLY A 495 35.77 -39.50 22.73
CA GLY A 495 37.03 -38.78 22.96
C GLY A 495 36.88 -37.25 22.91
N ARG A 496 36.03 -36.74 22.02
CA ARG A 496 35.81 -35.29 21.85
C ARG A 496 35.26 -34.61 23.11
N ALA A 497 34.42 -35.31 23.88
CA ALA A 497 33.89 -34.83 25.15
C ALA A 497 34.98 -34.72 26.25
N LEU A 498 36.11 -35.40 26.09
CA LEU A 498 37.21 -35.44 27.07
C LEU A 498 38.43 -34.61 26.64
N HIS A 499 38.58 -34.29 25.35
CA HIS A 499 39.77 -33.68 24.76
C HIS A 499 39.83 -32.15 24.80
N VAL A 500 38.85 -31.47 25.41
CA VAL A 500 38.75 -30.00 25.35
C VAL A 500 39.32 -29.28 26.58
N ASN A 501 39.59 -29.99 27.68
CA ASN A 501 40.05 -29.37 28.93
C ASN A 501 41.58 -29.14 29.03
N GLY A 502 42.34 -29.35 27.95
CA GLY A 502 43.80 -29.20 27.95
C GLY A 502 44.57 -30.27 28.74
N VAL A 503 43.89 -31.29 29.26
CA VAL A 503 44.50 -32.39 30.02
C VAL A 503 44.66 -33.60 29.12
N VAL A 504 45.90 -34.05 28.93
CA VAL A 504 46.18 -35.34 28.28
C VAL A 504 45.83 -36.46 29.27
N ASN A 505 44.60 -36.94 29.19
CA ASN A 505 44.14 -38.07 30.00
C ASN A 505 44.67 -39.39 29.40
N ALA A 506 45.62 -40.04 30.07
CA ALA A 506 45.93 -41.44 29.79
C ALA A 506 44.80 -42.32 30.35
N GLY A 507 44.36 -43.32 29.59
CA GLY A 507 43.15 -44.12 29.82
C GLY A 507 42.86 -44.46 31.28
N SER A 508 41.59 -44.30 31.66
CA SER A 508 41.07 -44.68 32.97
C SER A 508 41.34 -46.16 33.24
N ARG A 509 41.81 -46.48 34.45
CA ARG A 509 41.50 -47.79 35.04
C ARG A 509 40.07 -47.81 35.55
#